data_AF-A0A5C6DDZ1-F1
#
_entry.id   AF-A0A5C6DDZ1-F1
#
_cell.length_a   1.000
_cell.length_b   1.000
_cell.length_c   1.000
_cell.angle_alpha   90.00
_cell.angle_beta   90.00
_cell.angle_gamma   90.00
#
_symmetry.space_group_name_H-M   'P 1'
#
loop_
_entity.id
_entity.type
_entity.pdbx_description
1 polymer ?
#
loop_
_entity_poly.entity_id
_entity_poly.type
_entity_poly.pdbx_seq_one_letter_code
_entity_poly.pdbx_strand_id
1 'polypeptide(L)'
;MLPSEGLRLTDYRLLGEICYLSDAFSDCPSPAYAAAKLLAGRDLGLKPIEAMLGLSFVAGRLVINVSSLSAVVARSRHYAFCITQQADNEIGLEFTKNGEVVGISTASNADLIGVSTPCQNISGPDSRALLSLALARGVRACCPDLIGVDFCVEGELAHSDRDAWDEDIIDVDFEICRD
;
A
#
# COMPACT_ATOMS: atom_id res chain seq x y z
N MET A 1 15.20 13.47 27.09
CA MET A 1 14.14 13.40 26.07
C MET A 1 14.68 14.13 24.86
N LEU A 2 15.27 13.40 23.92
CA LEU A 2 15.78 14.01 22.70
C LEU A 2 14.57 14.55 21.91
N PRO A 3 14.62 15.78 21.38
CA PRO A 3 13.58 16.24 20.50
C PRO A 3 13.55 15.29 19.30
N SER A 4 12.37 14.78 18.94
CA SER A 4 12.19 14.07 17.69
C SER A 4 12.32 15.08 16.56
N GLU A 5 13.56 15.46 16.20
CA GLU A 5 13.82 16.05 14.89
C GLU A 5 13.30 15.05 13.87
N GLY A 6 12.18 15.38 13.23
CA GLY A 6 11.62 14.55 12.18
C GLY A 6 12.63 14.42 11.04
N LEU A 7 12.63 13.26 10.38
CA LEU A 7 13.45 13.00 9.20
C LEU A 7 13.28 14.13 8.18
N ARG A 8 14.39 14.75 7.81
CA ARG A 8 14.49 15.75 6.74
C ARG A 8 14.43 15.04 5.39
N LEU A 9 14.12 15.78 4.32
CA LEU A 9 14.07 15.21 2.98
C LEU A 9 15.37 14.50 2.59
N THR A 10 16.52 15.05 3.01
CA THR A 10 17.84 14.45 2.80
C THR A 10 17.98 13.07 3.47
N ASP A 11 17.32 12.84 4.60
CA ASP A 11 17.41 11.57 5.31
C ASP A 11 16.71 10.44 4.54
N TYR A 12 15.67 10.75 3.77
CA TYR A 12 14.98 9.79 2.91
C TYR A 12 15.85 9.29 1.76
N ARG A 13 16.72 10.15 1.23
CA ARG A 13 17.71 9.75 0.23
C ARG A 13 18.67 8.73 0.82
N LEU A 14 19.27 9.04 1.96
CA LEU A 14 20.20 8.13 2.64
C LEU A 14 19.54 6.81 3.02
N LEU A 15 18.31 6.86 3.57
CA LEU A 15 17.56 5.65 3.89
C LEU A 15 17.23 4.83 2.65
N GLY A 16 16.88 5.47 1.53
CA GLY A 16 16.65 4.79 0.26
C GLY A 16 17.91 4.06 -0.24
N GLU A 17 19.06 4.71 -0.19
CA GLU A 17 20.37 4.10 -0.50
C GLU A 17 20.65 2.88 0.39
N ILE A 18 20.46 3.01 1.71
CA ILE A 18 20.67 1.91 2.68
C ILE A 18 19.71 0.75 2.40
N CYS A 19 18.42 1.02 2.19
CA CYS A 19 17.44 -0.01 1.91
C CYS A 19 17.77 -0.78 0.63
N TYR A 20 18.17 -0.09 -0.43
CA TYR A 20 18.59 -0.72 -1.67
C TYR A 20 19.86 -1.57 -1.49
N LEU A 21 20.92 -0.99 -0.91
CA LEU A 21 22.21 -1.68 -0.73
C LEU A 21 22.13 -2.86 0.24
N SER A 22 21.16 -2.88 1.15
CA SER A 22 20.98 -3.99 2.09
C SER A 22 20.53 -5.29 1.45
N ASP A 23 19.97 -5.22 0.23
CA ASP A 23 19.38 -6.36 -0.49
C ASP A 23 18.31 -7.12 0.32
N ALA A 24 17.75 -6.47 1.36
CA ALA A 24 16.76 -7.06 2.24
C ALA A 24 15.33 -7.00 1.68
N PHE A 25 15.10 -6.22 0.62
CA PHE A 25 13.78 -5.93 0.07
C PHE A 25 13.72 -6.34 -1.41
N SER A 26 12.90 -7.33 -1.72
CA SER A 26 12.78 -7.89 -3.08
C SER A 26 12.13 -6.96 -4.11
N ASP A 27 11.33 -5.99 -3.67
CA ASP A 27 10.64 -4.99 -4.52
C ASP A 27 11.27 -3.60 -4.31
N CYS A 28 12.49 -3.45 -4.81
CA CYS A 28 13.31 -2.26 -4.63
C CYS A 28 14.34 -2.12 -5.78
N PRO A 29 13.92 -1.77 -7.01
CA PRO A 29 14.81 -1.72 -8.18
C PRO A 29 15.87 -0.61 -8.11
N SER A 30 15.65 0.45 -7.32
CA SER A 30 16.61 1.54 -7.19
C SER A 30 16.52 2.24 -5.82
N PRO A 31 17.58 2.96 -5.40
CA PRO A 31 17.55 3.82 -4.21
C PRO A 31 16.45 4.89 -4.26
N ALA A 32 16.18 5.44 -5.46
CA ALA A 32 15.14 6.44 -5.66
C ALA A 32 13.74 5.85 -5.46
N TYR A 33 13.51 4.62 -5.93
CA TYR A 33 12.26 3.90 -5.69
C TYR A 33 12.05 3.64 -4.19
N ALA A 34 13.10 3.22 -3.47
CA ALA A 34 13.04 3.06 -2.02
C ALA A 34 12.69 4.38 -1.30
N ALA A 35 13.36 5.48 -1.68
CA ALA A 35 13.07 6.81 -1.14
C ALA A 35 11.62 7.22 -1.40
N ALA A 36 11.07 6.94 -2.59
CA ALA A 36 9.68 7.21 -2.92
C ALA A 36 8.70 6.41 -2.03
N LYS A 37 8.97 5.13 -1.78
CA LYS A 37 8.17 4.30 -0.84
C LYS A 37 8.21 4.90 0.57
N LEU A 38 9.39 5.30 1.04
CA LEU A 38 9.55 5.89 2.37
C LEU A 38 8.82 7.22 2.52
N LEU A 39 8.83 8.07 1.48
CA LEU A 39 8.09 9.32 1.45
C LEU A 39 6.58 9.09 1.45
N ALA A 40 6.08 8.21 0.57
CA ALA A 40 4.66 7.83 0.56
C ALA A 40 4.24 7.23 1.91
N GLY A 41 5.10 6.41 2.51
CA GLY A 41 4.88 5.85 3.83
C GLY A 41 4.75 6.91 4.92
N ARG A 42 5.62 7.92 4.92
CA ARG A 42 5.53 9.06 5.85
C ARG A 42 4.18 9.76 5.73
N ASP A 43 3.71 10.01 4.52
CA ASP A 43 2.43 10.69 4.28
C ASP A 43 1.23 9.86 4.79
N LEU A 44 1.34 8.53 4.72
CA LEU A 44 0.36 7.59 5.27
C LEU A 44 0.55 7.30 6.78
N GLY A 45 1.53 7.93 7.44
CA GLY A 45 1.87 7.65 8.83
C GLY A 45 2.42 6.24 9.08
N LEU A 46 2.97 5.59 8.05
CA LEU A 46 3.69 4.33 8.12
C LEU A 46 5.14 4.57 8.59
N LYS A 47 5.65 3.62 9.36
CA LYS A 47 7.08 3.61 9.71
C LYS A 47 7.92 3.20 8.48
N PRO A 48 9.22 3.54 8.42
CA PRO A 48 10.08 3.23 7.27
C PRO A 48 10.02 1.77 6.80
N ILE A 49 10.11 0.81 7.73
CA ILE A 49 10.07 -0.62 7.40
C ILE A 49 8.66 -1.04 6.92
N GLU A 50 7.61 -0.50 7.53
CA GLU A 50 6.23 -0.76 7.09
C GLU A 50 6.02 -0.24 5.65
N ALA A 51 6.58 0.93 5.32
CA ALA A 51 6.50 1.50 3.99
C ALA A 51 7.24 0.65 2.94
N MET A 52 8.44 0.16 3.27
CA MET A 52 9.23 -0.67 2.35
C MET A 52 8.58 -2.03 2.06
N LEU A 53 7.91 -2.64 3.04
CA LEU A 53 7.22 -3.93 2.88
C LEU A 53 5.76 -3.79 2.41
N GLY A 54 5.17 -2.61 2.63
CA GLY A 54 3.74 -2.39 2.57
C GLY A 54 3.24 -1.69 1.32
N LEU A 55 4.12 -0.97 0.65
CA LEU A 55 3.83 -0.15 -0.51
C LEU A 55 4.54 -0.72 -1.73
N SER A 56 4.02 -0.41 -2.90
CA SER A 56 4.70 -0.56 -4.19
C SER A 56 4.13 0.50 -5.14
N PHE A 57 4.81 0.76 -6.26
CA PHE A 57 4.23 1.52 -7.34
C PHE A 57 4.02 0.60 -8.53
N VAL A 58 2.89 0.73 -9.23
CA VAL A 58 2.59 -0.05 -10.44
C VAL A 58 1.89 0.88 -11.43
N ALA A 59 2.42 1.01 -12.64
CA ALA A 59 1.93 1.96 -13.65
C ALA A 59 1.69 3.39 -13.09
N GLY A 60 2.62 3.88 -12.27
CA GLY A 60 2.53 5.21 -11.65
C GLY A 60 1.48 5.35 -10.53
N ARG A 61 0.82 4.27 -10.13
CA ARG A 61 -0.17 4.25 -9.03
C ARG A 61 0.45 3.69 -7.76
N LEU A 62 0.10 4.27 -6.62
CA LEU A 62 0.46 3.74 -5.31
C LEU A 62 -0.35 2.46 -5.03
N VAL A 63 0.33 1.35 -4.85
CA VAL A 63 -0.26 0.07 -4.43
C VAL A 63 0.04 -0.13 -2.94
N ILE A 64 -1.01 -0.41 -2.17
CA ILE A 64 -0.91 -0.62 -0.72
C ILE A 64 -1.36 -2.05 -0.42
N ASN A 65 -0.55 -2.81 0.31
CA ASN A 65 -0.98 -4.13 0.76
C ASN A 65 -2.05 -4.03 1.87
N VAL A 66 -2.85 -5.08 2.01
CA VAL A 66 -3.99 -5.10 2.94
C VAL A 66 -3.59 -4.85 4.40
N SER A 67 -2.42 -5.34 4.82
CA SER A 67 -1.93 -5.19 6.19
C SER A 67 -1.59 -3.74 6.50
N SER A 68 -0.96 -3.02 5.57
CA SER A 68 -0.61 -1.61 5.72
C SER A 68 -1.85 -0.73 5.65
N LEU A 69 -2.77 -1.02 4.73
CA LEU A 69 -4.04 -0.31 4.65
C LEU A 69 -4.86 -0.47 5.94
N SER A 70 -4.91 -1.68 6.49
CA SER A 70 -5.57 -1.96 7.78
C SER A 70 -4.93 -1.17 8.92
N ALA A 71 -3.60 -1.10 8.95
CA ALA A 71 -2.86 -0.35 9.96
C ALA A 71 -3.11 1.16 9.86
N VAL A 72 -3.23 1.70 8.64
CA VAL A 72 -3.59 3.11 8.40
C VAL A 72 -4.97 3.40 8.97
N VAL A 73 -5.97 2.55 8.70
CA VAL A 73 -7.32 2.70 9.28
C VAL A 73 -7.27 2.67 10.80
N ALA A 74 -6.61 1.66 11.38
CA ALA A 74 -6.50 1.49 12.83
C ALA A 74 -5.80 2.66 13.53
N ARG A 75 -4.87 3.35 12.87
CA ARG A 75 -4.16 4.51 13.42
C ARG A 75 -4.94 5.81 13.35
N SER A 76 -5.97 5.90 12.51
CA SER A 76 -6.74 7.14 12.28
C SER A 76 -7.47 7.67 13.52
N ARG A 77 -7.64 6.86 14.58
CA ARG A 77 -8.42 7.11 15.82
C ARG A 77 -9.92 7.38 15.60
N HIS A 78 -10.32 7.81 14.42
CA HIS A 78 -11.70 8.10 14.05
C HIS A 78 -12.36 6.94 13.33
N TYR A 79 -11.61 6.18 12.53
CA TYR A 79 -12.15 5.06 11.77
C TYR A 79 -11.73 3.72 12.37
N ALA A 80 -12.65 2.76 12.31
CA ALA A 80 -12.38 1.36 12.59
C ALA A 80 -13.23 0.49 11.67
N PHE A 81 -12.81 -0.75 11.48
CA PHE A 81 -13.62 -1.75 10.79
C PHE A 81 -13.56 -3.08 11.51
N CYS A 82 -14.60 -3.89 11.32
CA CYS A 82 -14.62 -5.27 11.79
C CYS A 82 -15.15 -6.19 10.68
N ILE A 83 -14.74 -7.46 10.73
CA ILE A 83 -15.26 -8.48 9.82
C ILE A 83 -16.63 -8.91 10.36
N THR A 84 -17.68 -8.70 9.58
CA THR A 84 -19.05 -9.09 9.93
C THR A 84 -19.46 -10.40 9.28
N GLN A 85 -18.87 -10.73 8.15
CA GLN A 85 -19.11 -11.97 7.42
C GLN A 85 -17.81 -12.51 6.85
N GLN A 86 -17.55 -13.79 7.09
CA GLN A 86 -16.46 -14.52 6.46
C GLN A 86 -17.00 -15.89 6.05
N ALA A 87 -17.29 -16.03 4.75
CA ALA A 87 -17.70 -17.28 4.12
C ALA A 87 -16.65 -17.66 3.06
N ASP A 88 -16.70 -18.91 2.59
CA ASP A 88 -15.71 -19.41 1.61
C ASP A 88 -15.60 -18.50 0.38
N ASN A 89 -16.69 -17.88 -0.07
CA ASN A 89 -16.71 -17.08 -1.31
C ASN A 89 -17.02 -15.59 -1.12
N GLU A 90 -17.14 -15.11 0.12
CA GLU A 90 -17.54 -13.73 0.41
C GLU A 90 -16.99 -13.23 1.76
N ILE A 91 -16.51 -11.98 1.77
CA ILE A 91 -16.13 -11.25 2.99
C ILE A 91 -16.94 -9.96 3.07
N GLY A 92 -17.47 -9.68 4.26
CA GLY A 92 -18.14 -8.44 4.61
C GLY A 92 -17.43 -7.70 5.75
N LEU A 93 -17.25 -6.40 5.58
CA LEU A 93 -16.65 -5.49 6.54
C LEU A 93 -17.64 -4.39 6.91
N GLU A 94 -17.82 -4.13 8.20
CA GLU A 94 -18.53 -2.95 8.70
C GLU A 94 -17.53 -1.87 9.09
N PHE A 95 -17.71 -0.66 8.58
CA PHE A 95 -16.90 0.51 8.90
C PHE A 95 -17.63 1.39 9.88
N THR A 96 -16.87 1.90 10.86
CA THR A 96 -17.36 2.84 11.86
C THR A 96 -16.53 4.11 11.85
N LYS A 97 -17.18 5.25 12.13
CA LYS A 97 -16.55 6.54 12.38
C LYS A 97 -16.98 7.04 13.76
N ASN A 98 -16.02 7.25 14.65
CA ASN A 98 -16.25 7.66 16.05
C ASN A 98 -17.26 6.75 16.78
N GLY A 99 -17.29 5.45 16.45
CA GLY A 99 -18.19 4.46 17.05
C GLY A 99 -19.55 4.31 16.37
N GLU A 100 -19.87 5.12 15.35
CA GLU A 100 -21.11 4.99 14.58
C GLU A 100 -20.85 4.26 13.26
N VAL A 101 -21.76 3.36 12.87
CA VAL A 101 -21.66 2.65 11.58
C VAL A 101 -21.86 3.63 10.43
N VAL A 102 -20.86 3.71 9.55
CA VAL A 102 -20.89 4.59 8.36
C VAL A 102 -21.12 3.84 7.06
N GLY A 103 -20.88 2.54 7.03
CA GLY A 103 -21.12 1.74 5.84
C GLY A 103 -20.65 0.30 5.97
N ILE A 104 -21.06 -0.50 5.00
CA ILE A 104 -20.69 -1.90 4.85
C ILE A 104 -20.04 -2.08 3.48
N SER A 105 -18.94 -2.81 3.44
CA SER A 105 -18.24 -3.16 2.21
C SER A 105 -18.15 -4.67 2.09
N THR A 106 -18.50 -5.20 0.92
CA THR A 106 -18.42 -6.63 0.64
C THR A 106 -17.55 -6.91 -0.59
N ALA A 107 -16.94 -8.08 -0.60
CA ALA A 107 -16.24 -8.62 -1.76
C ALA A 107 -16.51 -10.12 -1.87
N SER A 108 -16.73 -10.58 -3.10
CA SER A 108 -17.02 -11.97 -3.43
C SER A 108 -16.09 -12.48 -4.53
N ASN A 109 -16.06 -13.79 -4.77
CA ASN A 109 -15.28 -14.37 -5.87
C ASN A 109 -15.67 -13.82 -7.24
N ALA A 110 -16.90 -13.34 -7.43
CA ALA A 110 -17.31 -12.70 -8.68
C ALA A 110 -16.53 -11.41 -8.94
N ASP A 111 -16.07 -10.74 -7.89
CA ASP A 111 -15.28 -9.51 -7.97
C ASP A 111 -13.80 -9.76 -8.30
N LEU A 112 -13.33 -10.99 -8.12
CA LEU A 112 -11.95 -11.38 -8.45
C LEU A 112 -11.76 -11.72 -9.94
N ILE A 113 -12.83 -11.73 -10.72
CA ILE A 113 -12.78 -11.99 -12.15
C ILE A 113 -12.09 -10.81 -12.84
N GLY A 114 -10.84 -11.02 -13.32
CA GLY A 114 -10.01 -9.99 -13.95
C GLY A 114 -8.96 -9.35 -13.05
N VAL A 115 -8.96 -9.68 -11.75
CA VAL A 115 -7.91 -9.32 -10.78
C VAL A 115 -6.67 -10.14 -11.11
N SER A 116 -5.58 -9.46 -11.47
CA SER A 116 -4.31 -10.15 -11.69
C SER A 116 -3.57 -10.14 -10.37
N THR A 117 -3.43 -11.26 -9.69
CA THR A 117 -2.55 -11.42 -8.53
C THR A 117 -1.25 -12.11 -8.95
N PRO A 118 -0.09 -11.78 -8.35
CA PRO A 118 1.19 -12.42 -8.68
C PRO A 118 1.23 -13.90 -8.25
N CYS A 119 0.25 -14.35 -7.47
CA CYS A 119 0.01 -15.74 -7.14
C CYS A 119 -0.87 -16.39 -8.22
N GLN A 120 -0.32 -16.69 -9.40
CA GLN A 120 -1.05 -17.34 -10.51
C GLN A 120 -1.46 -18.82 -10.24
N ASN A 121 -1.38 -19.30 -9.00
CA ASN A 121 -1.80 -20.65 -8.62
C ASN A 121 -2.71 -20.61 -7.39
N ILE A 122 -3.85 -19.93 -7.48
CA ILE A 122 -4.90 -20.07 -6.48
C ILE A 122 -6.14 -20.66 -7.15
N SER A 123 -6.11 -21.98 -7.28
CA SER A 123 -7.33 -22.78 -7.27
C SER A 123 -8.00 -22.59 -5.90
N GLY A 124 -8.87 -21.59 -5.78
CA GLY A 124 -9.68 -21.31 -4.60
C GLY A 124 -9.83 -19.82 -4.27
N PRO A 125 -10.85 -19.43 -3.48
CA PRO A 125 -10.98 -18.09 -2.92
C PRO A 125 -9.78 -17.78 -2.01
N ASP A 126 -8.89 -16.86 -2.41
CA ASP A 126 -7.91 -16.33 -1.47
C ASP A 126 -8.61 -15.32 -0.56
N SER A 127 -8.83 -15.71 0.71
CA SER A 127 -9.42 -14.83 1.72
C SER A 127 -8.66 -13.50 1.83
N ARG A 128 -7.36 -13.48 1.52
CA ARG A 128 -6.55 -12.26 1.54
C ARG A 128 -6.93 -11.31 0.40
N ALA A 129 -7.16 -11.82 -0.82
CA ALA A 129 -7.55 -10.99 -1.96
C ALA A 129 -8.95 -10.39 -1.77
N LEU A 130 -9.91 -11.19 -1.28
CA LEU A 130 -11.26 -10.71 -0.94
C LEU A 130 -11.20 -9.63 0.15
N LEU A 131 -10.38 -9.84 1.19
CA LEU A 131 -10.19 -8.87 2.25
C LEU A 131 -9.56 -7.57 1.73
N SER A 132 -8.52 -7.66 0.89
CA SER A 132 -7.90 -6.50 0.25
C SER A 132 -8.94 -5.65 -0.47
N LEU A 133 -9.78 -6.30 -1.29
CA LEU A 133 -10.77 -5.62 -2.11
C LEU A 133 -11.91 -5.00 -1.27
N ALA A 134 -12.46 -5.76 -0.32
CA ALA A 134 -13.48 -5.25 0.60
C ALA A 134 -12.95 -4.06 1.40
N LEU A 135 -11.69 -4.13 1.87
CA LEU A 135 -11.07 -3.06 2.63
C LEU A 135 -10.82 -1.82 1.75
N ALA A 136 -10.28 -1.99 0.53
CA ALA A 136 -10.02 -0.89 -0.39
C ALA A 136 -11.30 -0.13 -0.76
N ARG A 137 -12.35 -0.87 -1.16
CA ARG A 137 -13.68 -0.31 -1.47
C ARG A 137 -14.25 0.42 -0.27
N GLY A 138 -14.18 -0.19 0.91
CA GLY A 138 -14.69 0.38 2.14
C GLY A 138 -13.95 1.65 2.57
N VAL A 139 -12.63 1.69 2.47
CA VAL A 139 -11.83 2.90 2.74
C VAL A 139 -12.19 4.02 1.77
N ARG A 140 -12.28 3.75 0.47
CA ARG A 140 -12.65 4.78 -0.52
C ARG A 140 -14.06 5.35 -0.30
N ALA A 141 -15.01 4.50 0.05
CA ALA A 141 -16.41 4.92 0.22
C ALA A 141 -16.68 5.56 1.60
N CYS A 142 -16.13 4.98 2.68
CA CYS A 142 -16.48 5.32 4.05
C CYS A 142 -15.45 6.21 4.75
N CYS A 143 -14.20 6.23 4.27
CA CYS A 143 -13.07 6.94 4.88
C CYS A 143 -12.33 7.82 3.84
N PRO A 144 -13.02 8.70 3.08
CA PRO A 144 -12.43 9.40 1.94
C PRO A 144 -11.30 10.38 2.31
N ASP A 145 -11.24 10.81 3.57
CA ASP A 145 -10.22 11.71 4.14
C ASP A 145 -8.99 10.96 4.69
N LEU A 146 -9.03 9.63 4.77
CA LEU A 146 -7.95 8.84 5.36
C LEU A 146 -6.71 8.75 4.46
N ILE A 147 -6.92 8.64 3.16
CA ILE A 147 -5.85 8.58 2.15
C ILE A 147 -6.17 9.64 1.09
N GLY A 148 -5.38 10.72 1.08
CA GLY A 148 -5.60 11.89 0.23
C GLY A 148 -5.13 11.73 -1.22
N VAL A 149 -4.73 10.52 -1.63
CA VAL A 149 -4.25 10.20 -2.98
C VAL A 149 -5.00 8.99 -3.52
N ASP A 150 -5.06 8.86 -4.85
CA ASP A 150 -5.54 7.64 -5.46
C ASP A 150 -4.59 6.48 -5.14
N PHE A 151 -5.15 5.33 -4.79
CA PHE A 151 -4.40 4.14 -4.44
C PHE A 151 -5.09 2.90 -4.97
N CYS A 152 -4.31 1.85 -5.19
CA CYS A 152 -4.79 0.51 -5.49
C CYS A 152 -4.38 -0.44 -4.37
N VAL A 153 -5.02 -1.59 -4.26
CA VAL A 153 -4.50 -2.70 -3.46
C VAL A 153 -3.94 -3.80 -4.33
N GLU A 154 -3.12 -4.66 -3.73
CA GLU A 154 -2.59 -5.84 -4.40
C GLU A 154 -3.75 -6.67 -5.00
N GLY A 155 -3.70 -6.87 -6.32
CA GLY A 155 -4.71 -7.61 -7.08
C GLY A 155 -5.68 -6.74 -7.87
N GLU A 156 -5.95 -5.48 -7.48
CA GLU A 156 -6.92 -4.64 -8.20
C GLU A 156 -6.47 -4.21 -9.61
N LEU A 157 -5.16 -4.23 -9.88
CA LEU A 157 -4.60 -3.87 -11.18
C LEU A 157 -4.57 -5.07 -12.13
N ALA A 158 -4.90 -4.82 -13.40
CA ALA A 158 -4.82 -5.84 -14.45
C ALA A 158 -3.35 -6.16 -14.76
N HIS A 159 -3.11 -7.37 -15.30
CA HIS A 159 -1.76 -7.84 -15.61
C HIS A 159 -1.03 -6.92 -16.59
N SER A 160 -1.76 -6.34 -17.55
CA SER A 160 -1.23 -5.37 -18.52
C SER A 160 -0.65 -4.11 -17.88
N ASP A 161 -1.12 -3.75 -16.69
CA ASP A 161 -0.66 -2.54 -15.98
C ASP A 161 0.63 -2.83 -15.19
N ARG A 162 0.99 -4.10 -14.99
CA ARG A 162 2.20 -4.50 -14.26
C ARG A 162 3.44 -4.54 -15.15
N ASP A 163 3.28 -4.78 -16.44
CA ASP A 163 4.40 -4.99 -17.38
C ASP A 163 4.90 -3.67 -18.00
N ALA A 164 4.39 -2.51 -17.56
CA ALA A 164 4.80 -1.19 -18.06
C ALA A 164 6.18 -0.71 -17.55
N TRP A 165 6.97 -1.60 -16.95
CA TRP A 165 8.37 -1.35 -16.62
C TRP A 165 9.24 -1.73 -17.82
N ASP A 166 9.15 -0.96 -18.91
CA ASP A 166 10.26 -0.92 -19.86
C ASP A 166 11.43 -0.19 -19.20
N GLU A 167 12.62 -0.77 -19.34
CA GLU A 167 13.87 -0.51 -18.63
C GLU A 167 14.53 0.86 -18.89
N ASP A 168 13.77 1.95 -18.86
CA ASP A 168 14.35 3.28 -18.72
C ASP A 168 14.56 3.57 -17.24
N ILE A 169 15.54 2.87 -16.64
CA ILE A 169 16.18 3.36 -15.43
C ILE A 169 16.72 4.74 -15.80
N ILE A 170 16.07 5.79 -15.29
CA ILE A 170 16.68 7.11 -15.27
C ILE A 170 17.87 6.98 -14.33
N ASP A 171 19.04 6.71 -14.90
CA ASP A 171 20.31 7.01 -14.26
C ASP A 171 20.31 8.52 -14.03
N VAL A 172 19.82 8.92 -12.86
CA VAL A 172 20.01 10.29 -12.41
C VAL A 172 21.47 10.37 -12.04
N ASP A 173 22.29 10.80 -13.00
CA ASP A 173 23.68 11.20 -12.76
C ASP A 173 23.64 12.35 -11.74
N PHE A 174 23.74 12.00 -10.46
CA PHE A 174 23.87 12.97 -9.38
C PHE A 174 25.32 13.41 -9.33
N GLU A 175 25.65 14.41 -10.14
CA GLU A 175 26.92 15.14 -10.02
C GLU A 175 26.96 15.79 -8.63
N ILE A 176 27.77 15.20 -7.74
CA ILE A 176 27.97 15.68 -6.38
C ILE A 176 28.70 17.03 -6.50
N CYS A 177 27.96 18.14 -6.36
CA CYS A 177 28.58 19.42 -6.04
C CYS A 177 29.20 19.30 -4.65
N ARG A 178 30.49 18.90 -4.63
CA ARG A 178 31.38 19.09 -3.50
C ARG A 178 31.73 20.57 -3.46
N ASP A 179 31.18 21.28 -2.48
CA ASP A 179 31.81 22.50 -1.96
C ASP A 179 32.93 22.13 -0.97
#